data_AF-A0A2N8TAU0-F1
#
_entry.id   AF-A0A2N8TAU0-F1
#
_cell.length_a   1.000
_cell.length_b   1.000
_cell.length_c   1.000
_cell.angle_alpha   90.00
_cell.angle_beta   90.00
_cell.angle_gamma   90.00
#
_symmetry.space_group_name_H-M   'P 1'
#
loop_
_entity.id
_entity.type
_entity.pdbx_description
1 polymer ?
#
loop_
_entity_poly.entity_id
_entity_poly.type
_entity_poly.pdbx_seq_one_letter_code
_entity_poly.pdbx_strand_id
1 'polypeptide(L)' 'VHNTAPGPVAARPPLPGGGHGLVGLRERAHLLGGDFHAAPSPDGGFMVKAVFPVGWTGTRQSADVSGT' A
#
# COMPACT_ATOMS: atom_id res chain seq x y z
N VAL A 1 -0.23 5.47 -8.23
CA VAL A 1 1.15 5.16 -7.75
C VAL A 1 1.83 4.33 -8.81
N HIS A 2 3.05 4.70 -9.18
CA HIS A 2 3.89 3.91 -10.09
C HIS A 2 5.10 3.41 -9.31
N ASN A 3 5.38 2.12 -9.43
CA ASN A 3 6.60 1.51 -8.97
C ASN A 3 7.29 0.96 -10.21
N THR A 4 8.48 1.45 -10.56
CA THR A 4 9.25 0.90 -11.69
C THR A 4 9.88 -0.43 -11.28
N ALA A 5 10.45 -1.18 -12.23
CA ALA A 5 11.36 -2.26 -11.85
C ALA A 5 12.47 -1.73 -10.93
N PRO A 6 12.99 -2.56 -10.01
CA PRO A 6 14.22 -2.24 -9.31
C PRO A 6 15.30 -1.94 -10.35
N GLY A 7 16.04 -0.83 -10.18
CA GLY A 7 17.23 -0.59 -10.98
C GLY A 7 18.25 -1.73 -10.82
N PRO A 8 19.24 -1.86 -11.72
CA PRO A 8 20.31 -2.84 -11.58
C PRO A 8 21.16 -2.50 -10.34
N VAL A 9 20.74 -3.01 -9.20
CA VAL A 9 21.53 -3.00 -7.96
C VAL A 9 22.21 -4.36 -7.88
N ALA A 10 23.53 -4.37 -7.64
CA ALA A 10 24.27 -5.58 -7.28
C ALA A 10 23.44 -6.34 -6.23
N ALA A 11 23.09 -7.59 -6.54
CA ALA A 11 22.06 -8.40 -5.89
C ALA A 11 21.91 -8.06 -4.40
N ARG A 12 21.03 -7.11 -4.09
CA ARG A 12 20.71 -6.80 -2.70
C ARG A 12 20.04 -8.06 -2.16
N PRO A 13 20.47 -8.59 -1.00
CA PRO A 13 19.82 -9.74 -0.41
C PRO A 13 18.32 -9.49 -0.43
N PRO A 14 17.50 -10.45 -0.90
CA PRO A 14 16.06 -10.27 -0.94
C PRO A 14 15.63 -9.82 0.45
N LEU A 15 14.99 -8.65 0.51
CA LEU A 15 14.42 -8.20 1.77
C LEU A 15 13.44 -9.27 2.23
N PRO A 16 13.43 -9.65 3.51
CA PRO A 16 12.43 -10.59 4.02
C PRO A 16 11.06 -9.97 3.78
N GLY A 17 10.37 -10.48 2.76
CA GLY A 17 9.09 -9.98 2.30
C GLY A 17 8.19 -11.16 1.99
N GLY A 18 7.08 -11.29 2.70
CA GLY A 18 6.14 -12.41 2.53
C GLY A 18 5.37 -12.40 1.19
N GLY A 19 5.69 -11.54 0.23
CA GLY A 19 4.97 -11.46 -1.05
C GLY A 19 3.55 -10.90 -0.97
N HIS A 20 3.10 -10.43 0.21
CA HIS A 20 1.71 -10.01 0.44
C HIS A 20 1.45 -8.51 0.19
N GLY A 21 2.40 -7.77 -0.39
CA GLY A 21 2.30 -6.30 -0.51
C GLY A 21 1.03 -5.84 -1.23
N LEU A 22 0.77 -6.34 -2.43
CA LEU A 22 -0.40 -5.97 -3.22
C LEU A 22 -1.71 -6.54 -2.65
N VAL A 23 -1.67 -7.75 -2.09
CA VAL A 23 -2.83 -8.39 -1.45
C VAL A 23 -3.26 -7.57 -0.24
N GLY A 24 -2.33 -7.25 0.66
CA GLY A 24 -2.63 -6.45 1.85
C GLY A 24 -3.07 -5.02 1.51
N LEU A 25 -2.58 -4.43 0.41
CA LEU A 25 -3.06 -3.13 -0.06
C LEU A 25 -4.51 -3.21 -0.56
N ARG A 26 -4.87 -4.26 -1.30
CA ARG A 26 -6.24 -4.50 -1.76
C ARG A 26 -7.19 -4.66 -0.57
N GLU A 27 -6.83 -5.50 0.39
CA GLU A 27 -7.62 -5.74 1.60
C GLU A 27 -7.86 -4.42 2.35
N ARG A 28 -6.79 -3.66 2.64
CA ARG A 28 -6.91 -2.36 3.30
C ARG A 28 -7.75 -1.36 2.52
N ALA A 29 -7.66 -1.37 1.18
CA ALA A 29 -8.47 -0.48 0.36
C ALA A 29 -9.97 -0.79 0.52
N HIS A 30 -10.35 -2.07 0.42
CA HIS A 30 -11.74 -2.50 0.62
C HIS A 30 -12.22 -2.26 2.05
N LEU A 31 -11.37 -2.45 3.07
CA LEU A 31 -11.71 -2.16 4.46
C LEU A 31 -12.08 -0.68 4.69
N LEU A 32 -11.50 0.23 3.90
CA LEU A 32 -11.82 1.66 3.94
C LEU A 32 -12.98 2.04 3.00
N GLY A 33 -13.72 1.05 2.47
CA GLY A 33 -14.81 1.27 1.52
C GLY A 33 -14.36 1.75 0.15
N GLY A 34 -13.08 1.55 -0.18
CA GLY A 34 -12.49 1.92 -1.45
C GLY A 34 -12.33 0.75 -2.42
N ASP A 35 -11.95 1.08 -3.65
CA ASP A 35 -11.59 0.14 -4.71
C ASP A 35 -10.09 0.10 -4.93
N PHE A 36 -9.59 -1.04 -5.41
CA PHE A 36 -8.16 -1.25 -5.68
C PHE A 36 -7.88 -1.99 -6.99
N HIS A 37 -6.96 -1.44 -7.78
CA HIS A 37 -6.43 -2.04 -8.99
C HIS A 37 -4.90 -2.00 -8.99
N ALA A 38 -4.28 -3.12 -9.37
CA ALA A 38 -2.85 -3.23 -9.59
C ALA A 38 -2.59 -4.04 -10.85
N ALA A 39 -1.71 -3.54 -11.71
CA ALA A 39 -1.29 -4.21 -12.94
C ALA A 39 0.21 -4.02 -13.19
N PRO A 40 0.86 -4.96 -13.90
CA PRO A 40 2.22 -4.76 -14.40
C PRO A 40 2.30 -3.50 -15.26
N SER A 41 3.42 -2.80 -15.19
CA SER A 41 3.72 -1.60 -15.96
C SER A 41 4.82 -1.89 -17.00
N PRO A 42 4.85 -1.18 -18.15
CA PRO A 42 5.86 -1.39 -19.21
C PRO A 42 7.31 -1.23 -18.75
N ASP A 43 7.54 -0.51 -17.66
CA ASP A 43 8.85 -0.32 -17.01
C ASP A 43 9.29 -1.51 -16.12
N GLY A 44 8.58 -2.64 -16.21
CA GLY A 44 8.88 -3.86 -15.46
C GLY A 44 8.46 -3.82 -13.99
N GLY A 45 7.73 -2.79 -13.57
CA GLY A 45 7.16 -2.69 -12.23
C GLY A 45 5.64 -2.78 -12.22
N PHE A 46 4.98 -1.96 -11.40
CA PHE A 46 3.52 -1.97 -11.21
C PHE A 46 2.92 -0.57 -11.26
N MET A 47 1.77 -0.47 -11.91
CA MET A 47 0.83 0.63 -11.72
C MET A 47 -0.21 0.22 -10.69
N VAL A 48 -0.37 1.04 -9.66
CA VAL A 48 -1.35 0.83 -8.58
C VAL A 48 -2.28 2.03 -8.47
N LYS A 49 -3.59 1.77 -8.45
CA LYS A 49 -4.65 2.74 -8.28
C LYS A 49 -5.56 2.30 -7.12
N ALA A 50 -5.83 3.22 -6.22
CA ALA A 50 -6.85 3.05 -5.18
C ALA A 50 -7.78 4.27 -5.22
N VAL A 51 -9.08 4.03 -5.03
CA VAL A 51 -10.11 5.07 -5.00
C VAL A 51 -10.84 4.94 -3.67
N PHE A 52 -11.04 6.07 -2.97
CA PHE A 52 -11.67 6.09 -1.67
C PHE A 52 -12.83 7.07 -1.64
N PRO A 53 -13.90 6.79 -0.85
CA PRO A 53 -14.92 7.78 -0.55
C PRO A 53 -14.33 9.02 0.10
N VAL A 54 -14.77 10.20 -0.35
CA VAL A 54 -14.39 11.48 0.27
C VAL A 54 -15.37 11.76 1.41
N GLY A 55 -14.87 11.78 2.65
CA GLY A 55 -15.73 11.96 3.84
C GLY A 55 -15.28 11.21 5.09
N TRP A 56 -14.06 10.69 5.15
CA TRP A 56 -13.57 10.05 6.37
C TRP A 56 -13.28 11.10 7.46
N THR A 57 -14.24 11.32 8.35
CA THR A 57 -14.05 12.12 9.56
C THR A 57 -13.44 11.20 10.63
N GLY A 58 -12.21 10.75 10.43
CA GLY A 58 -11.49 10.08 11.50
C GLY A 58 -11.31 11.08 12.65
N THR A 59 -12.02 10.92 13.77
CA THR A 59 -11.66 11.59 15.01
C THR A 59 -10.17 11.29 15.21
N ARG A 60 -9.30 12.31 15.20
CA ARG A 60 -7.89 12.12 15.55
C ARG A 60 -7.93 11.36 16.88
N GLN A 61 -7.42 10.14 16.87
CA GLN A 61 -7.21 9.38 18.09
C GLN A 61 -6.09 10.12 18.83
N SER A 62 -6.46 11.16 19.56
CA SER A 62 -5.66 11.69 20.66
C SER A 62 -5.53 10.52 21.61
N ALA A 63 -4.36 9.89 21.57
CA ALA A 63 -3.90 9.02 22.61
C ALA A 63 -3.81 9.88 23.88
N ASP A 64 -4.94 9.99 24.59
CA ASP A 64 -4.91 10.18 26.02
C ASP A 64 -4.33 8.89 26.58
N VAL A 65 -2.99 8.85 26.68
CA VAL A 65 -2.32 7.89 27.56
C VAL A 65 -2.52 8.43 28.97
N SER A 66 -3.74 8.27 29.48
CA SER A 66 -4.01 8.35 30.90
C SER A 66 -3.95 6.93 31.45
N GLY A 67 -2.80 6.63 32.04
CA GLY A 67 -2.48 5.33 32.62
C GLY A 67 -1.24 5.48 33.49
N THR A 68 -1.51 5.74 34.76
CA THR A 68 -0.65 5.74 35.97
C THR A 68 0.55 4.81 35.95
#